data_AF-S6BG70-F1
#
_entry.id   AF-S6BG70-F1
#
_cell.length_a   1.000
_cell.length_b   1.000
_cell.length_c   1.000
_cell.angle_alpha   90.00
_cell.angle_beta   90.00
_cell.angle_gamma   90.00
#
_symmetry.space_group_name_H-M   'P 1'
#
loop_
_entity.id
_entity.type
_entity.pdbx_description
1 polymer ?
#
loop_
_entity_poly.entity_id
_entity_poly.type
_entity_poly.pdbx_seq_one_letter_code
_entity_poly.pdbx_strand_id
1 'polypeptide(L)'
;MPDVRICPLTDQDEFVVLACDGIWDCKSNQQVIDFVRSRLVDHEQNAEDYPDGKKPDDSTFLAKVCEELCDECLSSNPSESEGVGCDNMTVIVVQLSKDFVKKANHAPRK
;
A
#
# COMPACT_ATOMS: atom_id res chain seq x y z
N MET A 1 -26.16 0.41 -3.55
CA MET A 1 -25.73 0.30 -4.96
C MET A 1 -24.27 0.70 -5.00
N PRO A 2 -23.34 -0.07 -5.61
CA PRO A 2 -21.95 0.36 -5.70
C PRO A 2 -21.82 1.57 -6.65
N ASP A 3 -20.92 2.49 -6.34
CA ASP A 3 -20.37 3.43 -7.34
C ASP A 3 -19.28 2.69 -8.11
N VAL A 4 -19.32 2.75 -9.44
CA VAL A 4 -18.40 2.02 -10.32
C VAL A 4 -17.67 3.02 -11.19
N ARG A 5 -16.34 3.04 -11.07
CA ARG A 5 -15.45 3.87 -11.89
C ARG A 5 -14.48 2.98 -12.65
N ILE A 6 -14.27 3.30 -13.93
CA ILE A 6 -13.29 2.63 -14.78
C ILE A 6 -12.15 3.62 -15.02
N CYS A 7 -10.98 3.29 -14.51
CA CYS A 7 -9.76 4.07 -14.69
C CYS A 7 -8.79 3.27 -15.55
N PRO A 8 -8.47 3.71 -16.78
CA PRO A 8 -7.43 3.07 -17.58
C PRO A 8 -6.09 3.19 -16.88
N LEU A 9 -5.33 2.09 -16.85
CA LEU A 9 -3.95 2.13 -16.35
C LEU A 9 -3.08 3.04 -17.24
N THR A 10 -2.00 3.53 -16.64
CA THR A 10 -0.96 4.34 -17.26
C THR A 10 0.41 3.80 -16.85
N ASP A 11 1.45 4.13 -17.62
CA ASP A 11 2.81 3.72 -17.28
C ASP A 11 3.35 4.35 -15.98
N GLN A 12 2.59 5.28 -15.37
CA GLN A 12 2.92 5.91 -14.09
C GLN A 12 2.26 5.19 -12.89
N ASP A 13 1.39 4.21 -13.12
CA ASP A 13 0.71 3.50 -12.05
C ASP A 13 1.62 2.41 -11.45
N GLU A 14 2.01 2.59 -10.19
CA GLU A 14 2.95 1.70 -9.49
C GLU A 14 2.25 0.65 -8.63
N PHE A 15 1.19 1.04 -7.91
CA PHE A 15 0.46 0.18 -6.99
C PHE A 15 -0.94 0.72 -6.68
N VAL A 16 -1.78 -0.11 -6.07
CA VAL A 16 -3.11 0.24 -5.57
C VAL A 16 -3.19 -0.09 -4.09
N VAL A 17 -3.78 0.81 -3.29
CA VAL A 17 -4.08 0.57 -1.87
C VAL A 17 -5.60 0.48 -1.70
N LEU A 18 -6.06 -0.60 -1.07
CA LEU A 18 -7.45 -0.77 -0.64
C LEU A 18 -7.42 -0.91 0.89
N ALA A 19 -8.20 -0.09 1.59
CA ALA A 19 -8.27 -0.17 3.05
C ALA A 19 -9.65 0.24 3.56
N CYS A 20 -9.99 -0.19 4.78
CA CYS A 20 -11.16 0.30 5.50
C CYS A 20 -10.94 1.71 6.07
N ASP A 21 -12.03 2.32 6.55
CA ASP A 21 -12.06 3.59 7.28
C ASP A 21 -11.08 3.63 8.46
N GLY A 22 -10.88 2.52 9.18
CA GLY A 22 -9.87 2.46 10.25
C GLY A 22 -8.44 2.89 9.85
N ILE A 23 -8.08 2.83 8.56
CA ILE A 23 -6.82 3.41 8.04
C ILE A 23 -7.02 4.88 7.64
N TRP A 24 -8.08 5.18 6.89
CA TRP A 24 -8.33 6.50 6.30
C TRP A 24 -8.75 7.56 7.33
N ASP A 25 -9.24 7.15 8.49
CA ASP A 25 -9.51 8.03 9.64
C ASP A 25 -8.21 8.48 10.33
N CYS A 26 -7.14 7.69 10.21
CA CYS A 26 -5.83 7.98 10.81
C CYS A 26 -4.88 8.72 9.86
N LYS A 27 -4.98 8.46 8.55
CA LYS A 27 -4.05 8.99 7.55
C LYS A 27 -4.77 9.46 6.28
N SER A 28 -4.32 10.59 5.75
CA SER A 28 -4.79 11.07 4.44
C SER A 28 -4.30 10.17 3.30
N ASN A 29 -5.01 10.24 2.16
CA ASN A 29 -4.64 9.53 0.93
C ASN A 29 -3.15 9.69 0.58
N GLN A 30 -2.63 10.92 0.61
CA GLN A 30 -1.23 11.17 0.24
C GLN A 30 -0.25 10.58 1.25
N GLN A 31 -0.54 10.66 2.56
CA GLN A 31 0.33 10.07 3.59
C GLN A 31 0.44 8.55 3.43
N VAL A 32 -0.66 7.86 3.11
CA VAL A 32 -0.63 6.42 2.85
C VAL A 32 0.17 6.11 1.58
N ILE A 33 -0.02 6.87 0.51
CA ILE A 33 0.72 6.68 -0.75
C ILE A 33 2.22 6.91 -0.54
N ASP A 34 2.62 7.99 0.15
CA ASP A 34 4.02 8.30 0.42
C ASP A 34 4.67 7.23 1.30
N PHE A 35 3.94 6.76 2.33
CA PHE A 35 4.38 5.70 3.23
C PHE A 35 4.68 4.40 2.48
N VAL A 36 3.77 3.97 1.59
CA VAL A 36 3.91 2.72 0.84
C VAL A 36 5.00 2.86 -0.23
N ARG A 37 5.03 4.00 -0.94
CA ARG A 37 5.98 4.23 -2.02
C ARG A 37 7.42 4.29 -1.54
N SER A 38 7.70 4.97 -0.42
CA SER A 38 9.06 5.04 0.11
C SER A 38 9.63 3.66 0.39
N ARG A 39 8.84 2.79 1.02
CA ARG A 39 9.22 1.39 1.32
C ARG A 39 9.43 0.56 0.05
N LEU A 40 8.60 0.73 -0.97
CA LEU A 40 8.79 0.06 -2.26
C LEU A 40 10.10 0.46 -2.94
N VAL A 41 10.43 1.76 -2.94
CA VAL A 41 11.69 2.28 -3.49
C VAL A 41 12.89 1.73 -2.72
N ASP A 42 12.82 1.74 -1.38
CA ASP A 42 13.89 1.21 -0.53
C ASP A 42 14.08 -0.31 -0.76
N HIS A 43 12.99 -1.07 -0.88
CA HIS A 43 13.03 -2.50 -1.21
C HIS A 43 13.68 -2.78 -2.57
N GLU A 44 13.46 -1.93 -3.57
CA GLU A 44 14.10 -2.06 -4.88
C GLU A 44 15.61 -1.73 -4.83
N GLN A 45 16.02 -0.75 -4.03
CA GLN A 45 17.39 -0.22 -4.03
C GLN A 45 18.34 -0.89 -3.04
N ASN A 46 17.85 -1.37 -1.89
CA ASN A 46 18.67 -1.83 -0.77
C ASN A 46 18.52 -3.34 -0.54
N ALA A 47 18.98 -4.15 -1.48
CA ALA A 47 18.96 -5.61 -1.34
C ALA A 47 19.99 -6.15 -0.32
N GLU A 48 20.93 -5.32 0.13
CA GLU A 48 22.07 -5.72 0.98
C GLU A 48 21.78 -5.62 2.48
N ASP A 49 20.71 -4.95 2.90
CA ASP A 49 20.38 -4.72 4.32
C ASP A 49 19.68 -5.90 5.02
N TYR A 50 19.42 -6.99 4.29
CA TYR A 50 18.76 -8.16 4.88
C TYR A 50 19.74 -8.99 5.71
N PRO A 51 19.38 -9.34 6.96
CA PRO A 51 20.30 -9.99 7.92
C PRO A 51 20.87 -11.34 7.46
N ASP A 52 20.17 -12.05 6.56
CA ASP A 52 20.61 -13.30 5.94
C ASP A 52 21.12 -13.12 4.49
N GLY A 53 21.28 -11.88 4.03
CA GLY A 53 21.64 -11.54 2.64
C GLY A 53 20.61 -11.96 1.60
N LYS A 54 19.39 -12.34 2.04
CA LYS A 54 18.30 -12.75 1.17
C LYS A 54 17.16 -11.75 1.25
N LYS A 55 16.92 -11.10 0.12
CA LYS A 55 15.72 -10.28 -0.08
C LYS A 55 14.46 -11.15 0.05
N PRO A 56 13.46 -10.73 0.84
CA PRO A 56 12.17 -11.42 0.90
C PRO A 56 11.50 -11.40 -0.47
N ASP A 57 10.61 -12.36 -0.72
CA ASP A 57 9.74 -12.26 -1.88
C ASP A 57 8.76 -11.08 -1.72
N ASP A 58 8.27 -10.56 -2.86
CA ASP A 58 7.44 -9.37 -2.89
C ASP A 58 6.18 -9.49 -2.01
N SER A 59 5.59 -10.69 -1.89
CA SER A 59 4.40 -10.88 -1.05
C SER A 59 4.72 -10.76 0.43
N THR A 60 5.82 -11.37 0.88
CA THR A 60 6.29 -11.26 2.26
C THR A 60 6.66 -9.82 2.60
N PHE A 61 7.32 -9.12 1.68
CA PHE A 61 7.64 -7.70 1.84
C PHE A 61 6.37 -6.85 1.95
N LEU A 62 5.42 -6.99 1.03
CA LEU A 62 4.17 -6.23 1.05
C LEU A 62 3.33 -6.52 2.31
N ALA A 63 3.35 -7.75 2.81
CA ALA A 63 2.71 -8.09 4.08
C ALA A 63 3.32 -7.29 5.24
N LYS A 64 4.65 -7.11 5.25
CA LYS A 64 5.33 -6.28 6.24
C LYS A 64 4.95 -4.80 6.13
N VAL A 65 4.88 -4.27 4.91
CA VAL A 65 4.41 -2.90 4.66
C VAL A 65 2.98 -2.69 5.17
N CYS A 66 2.10 -3.68 4.97
CA CYS A 66 0.73 -3.64 5.48
C CYS A 66 0.68 -3.64 7.02
N GLU A 67 1.47 -4.50 7.67
CA GLU A 67 1.59 -4.55 9.13
C GLU A 67 2.06 -3.20 9.69
N GLU A 68 3.14 -2.64 9.15
CA GLU A 68 3.68 -1.35 9.60
C GLU A 68 2.70 -0.20 9.38
N LEU A 69 1.89 -0.23 8.32
CA LEU A 69 0.87 0.79 8.08
C LEU A 69 -0.24 0.72 9.14
N CYS A 70 -0.67 -0.49 9.50
CA CYS A 70 -1.60 -0.68 10.61
C CYS A 70 -1.00 -0.18 11.92
N ASP A 71 0.26 -0.53 12.21
CA ASP A 71 0.95 -0.10 13.43
C ASP A 71 1.05 1.43 13.54
N GLU A 72 1.32 2.14 12.44
CA GLU A 72 1.33 3.61 12.42
C GLU A 72 -0.05 4.25 12.63
N CYS A 73 -1.12 3.49 12.47
CA CYS A 73 -2.49 3.96 12.72
C CYS A 73 -2.95 3.65 14.15
N LEU A 74 -2.26 2.77 14.88
CA LEU A 74 -2.65 2.40 16.23
C LEU A 74 -2.54 3.58 17.20
N SER A 75 -3.60 3.79 17.97
CA SER A 75 -3.59 4.80 19.02
C SER A 75 -2.58 4.44 20.11
N SER A 76 -1.65 5.35 20.38
CA SER A 76 -0.76 5.23 21.55
C SER A 76 -1.49 5.52 22.87
N ASN A 77 -2.56 6.33 22.81
CA ASN A 77 -3.42 6.65 23.95
C ASN A 77 -4.86 6.93 23.46
N PRO A 78 -5.80 5.98 23.62
CA PRO A 78 -7.19 6.11 23.17
C PRO A 78 -7.93 7.33 23.75
N SER A 79 -7.55 7.79 24.95
CA SER A 79 -8.20 8.93 25.60
C SER A 79 -7.80 10.27 24.97
N GLU A 80 -6.55 10.39 24.54
CA GLU A 80 -6.01 11.63 23.94
C GLU A 80 -6.29 11.72 22.43
N SER A 81 -6.39 10.57 21.77
CA SER A 81 -6.71 10.46 20.34
C SER A 81 -8.21 10.50 20.04
N GLU A 82 -9.05 10.69 21.06
CA GLU A 82 -10.51 10.72 20.93
C GLU A 82 -11.09 9.49 20.19
N GLY A 83 -10.44 8.33 20.36
CA GLY A 83 -10.83 7.06 19.73
C GLY A 83 -10.27 6.82 18.32
N VAL A 84 -9.56 7.78 17.71
CA VAL A 84 -8.85 7.57 16.43
C VAL A 84 -7.75 6.52 16.63
N GLY A 85 -7.68 5.54 15.73
CA GLY A 85 -6.71 4.45 15.80
C GLY A 85 -7.11 3.28 16.71
N CYS A 86 -8.40 3.17 17.06
CA CYS A 86 -8.96 2.07 17.86
C CYS A 86 -9.91 1.14 17.09
N ASP A 87 -10.13 1.37 15.79
CA ASP A 87 -11.02 0.56 14.96
C ASP A 87 -10.31 -0.68 14.37
N ASN A 88 -11.08 -1.57 13.75
CA ASN A 88 -10.54 -2.63 12.91
C ASN A 88 -9.80 -2.02 11.71
N MET A 89 -8.58 -2.50 11.48
CA MET A 89 -7.73 -2.06 10.38
C MET A 89 -7.51 -3.21 9.42
N THR A 90 -7.84 -3.00 8.15
CA THR A 90 -7.59 -3.95 7.07
C THR A 90 -7.06 -3.15 5.88
N VAL A 91 -5.93 -3.61 5.33
CA VAL A 91 -5.31 -3.02 4.15
C VAL A 91 -4.84 -4.12 3.19
N ILE A 92 -4.94 -3.84 1.91
CA ILE A 92 -4.42 -4.63 0.81
C ILE A 92 -3.60 -3.69 -0.06
N VAL A 93 -2.33 -4.02 -0.27
CA VAL A 93 -1.46 -3.35 -1.25
C VAL A 93 -1.27 -4.27 -2.45
N VAL A 94 -1.62 -3.77 -3.63
CA VAL A 94 -1.44 -4.47 -4.91
C VAL A 94 -0.35 -3.77 -5.69
N GLN A 95 0.86 -4.35 -5.71
CA GLN A 95 1.94 -3.85 -6.56
C GLN A 95 1.71 -4.26 -8.01
N LEU A 96 1.79 -3.30 -8.93
CA LEU A 96 1.58 -3.54 -10.36
C LEU A 96 2.92 -3.81 -11.02
N SER A 97 3.07 -4.99 -11.66
CA SER A 97 4.30 -5.27 -12.41
C SER A 97 4.37 -4.43 -13.68
N LYS A 98 5.57 -3.95 -14.03
CA LYS A 98 5.80 -3.15 -15.24
C LYS A 98 5.32 -3.87 -16.51
N ASP A 99 5.44 -5.20 -16.55
CA ASP A 99 4.97 -6.02 -17.66
C ASP A 99 3.44 -6.09 -17.74
N PHE A 100 2.76 -6.15 -16.59
CA PHE A 100 1.30 -6.11 -16.54
C PHE A 100 0.78 -4.77 -17.04
N VAL A 101 1.34 -3.66 -16.54
CA VAL A 101 0.96 -2.29 -16.94
C VAL A 101 1.17 -2.08 -18.45
N LYS A 102 2.34 -2.48 -18.98
CA LYS A 102 2.61 -2.41 -20.43
C LYS A 102 1.59 -3.21 -21.24
N LYS A 103 1.28 -4.45 -20.84
CA LYS A 103 0.29 -5.28 -21.54
C LYS A 103 -1.11 -4.66 -21.50
N ALA A 104 -1.52 -4.12 -20.36
CA ALA A 104 -2.81 -3.45 -20.21
C ALA A 104 -2.93 -2.22 -21.12
N ASN A 105 -1.85 -1.45 -21.28
CA ASN A 105 -1.84 -0.26 -22.15
C ASN A 105 -1.88 -0.58 -23.64
N HIS A 106 -1.43 -1.76 -24.06
CA HIS A 106 -1.44 -2.20 -25.46
C HIS A 106 -2.64 -3.10 -25.81
N ALA A 107 -3.47 -3.46 -24.83
CA ALA A 107 -4.66 -4.27 -25.07
C ALA A 107 -5.74 -3.43 -25.80
N PRO A 108 -6.43 -3.99 -26.82
CA PRO A 108 -7.51 -3.29 -27.49
C PRO A 108 -8.64 -3.00 -26.47
N ARG A 109 -8.99 -1.72 -26.32
CA ARG A 109 -10.10 -1.28 -25.48
C ARG A 109 -11.41 -1.74 -26.11
N LYS A 110 -12.14 -2.63 -25.43
CA LYS A 110 -13.49 -3.05 -25.83
C LYS A 110 -14.53 -1.99 -25.46
#